data_AF-A0A1S6HHA6-F1
#
_entry.id   AF-A0A1S6HHA6-F1
#
_cell.length_a   1.000
_cell.length_b   1.000
_cell.length_c   1.000
_cell.angle_alpha   90.00
_cell.angle_beta   90.00
_cell.angle_gamma   90.00
#
_symmetry.space_group_name_H-M   'P 1'
#
loop_
_entity.id
_entity.type
_entity.pdbx_description
1 polymer ?
#
loop_
_entity_poly.entity_id
_entity_poly.type
_entity_poly.pdbx_seq_one_letter_code
_entity_poly.pdbx_strand_id
1 'polypeptide(L)'
;MKYNPNLAKELNREVELKELAKKRKKQGVEEAVEPAISNQYSFLEGSLAEQVHEYITRNYPDLPKLSSIQPGKGSNSFYVTAVNDYFRANNIKIRTASQSELEHIIKNNLLKLTGHYEDTGLVLRSTGNPNEYLAKHLANQLNPSYPLMIPLNGLTLIKDNRSPHKYSFQLTNETKLIHAPVLNSKPGQKFNETDDNGLPLLGNGTRTLYTGSDKSGLSRLYMDWNLDLSSNDENLASSFDNGRVVLVSPEGARL
;
A
#
# COMPACT_ATOMS: atom_id res chain seq x y z
N MET A 1 25.54 47.16 22.23
CA MET A 1 24.78 46.02 21.66
C MET A 1 23.45 46.53 21.14
N LYS A 2 23.10 46.29 19.87
CA LYS A 2 21.78 46.65 19.33
C LYS A 2 20.81 45.51 19.63
N TYR A 3 19.71 45.83 20.30
CA TYR A 3 18.62 44.90 20.58
C TYR A 3 18.02 44.40 19.25
N ASN A 4 17.96 43.07 19.07
CA ASN A 4 17.33 42.45 17.92
C ASN A 4 15.96 41.89 18.33
N PRO A 5 14.85 42.59 18.05
CA PRO A 5 13.51 42.18 18.44
C PRO A 5 13.04 40.87 17.79
N ASN A 6 13.66 40.47 16.67
CA ASN A 6 13.33 39.21 16.00
C ASN A 6 13.88 38.01 16.77
N LEU A 7 15.08 38.13 17.36
CA LEU A 7 15.67 37.07 18.18
C LEU A 7 14.87 36.83 19.47
N ALA A 8 14.33 37.90 20.06
CA ALA A 8 13.45 37.80 21.23
C ALA A 8 12.11 37.12 20.92
N LYS A 9 11.52 37.38 19.74
CA LYS A 9 10.32 36.67 19.28
C LYS A 9 10.58 35.19 19.00
N GLU A 10 11.75 34.86 18.46
CA GLU A 10 12.12 33.48 18.14
C GLU A 10 12.37 32.65 19.41
N LEU A 11 13.04 33.23 20.42
CA LEU A 11 13.20 32.60 21.74
C LEU A 11 11.86 32.36 22.43
N ASN A 12 10.95 33.35 22.41
CA ASN A 12 9.64 33.20 23.03
C ASN A 12 8.80 32.10 22.35
N ARG A 13 8.89 32.01 21.01
CA ARG A 13 8.23 30.94 20.25
C ARG A 13 8.78 29.56 20.58
N GLU A 14 10.09 29.41 20.76
CA GLU A 14 10.66 28.13 21.20
C GLU A 14 10.19 27.72 22.60
N VAL A 15 10.10 28.67 23.53
CA VAL A 15 9.65 28.40 24.90
C VAL A 15 8.18 27.95 24.90
N GLU A 16 7.31 28.64 24.16
CA GLU A 16 5.90 28.26 24.00
C GLU A 16 5.74 26.87 23.39
N LEU A 17 6.53 26.53 22.36
CA LEU A 17 6.52 25.20 21.74
C LEU A 17 6.96 24.10 22.73
N LYS A 18 7.98 24.36 23.55
CA LYS A 18 8.46 23.42 24.58
C LYS A 18 7.43 23.21 25.70
N GLU A 19 6.70 24.27 26.10
CA GLU A 19 5.62 24.16 27.09
C GLU A 19 4.40 23.42 26.55
N LEU A 20 4.01 23.67 25.30
CA LEU A 20 2.95 22.94 24.61
C LEU A 20 3.29 21.44 24.49
N ALA A 21 4.52 21.10 24.11
CA ALA A 21 4.97 19.72 24.03
C ALA A 21 4.92 19.01 25.40
N LYS A 22 5.34 19.68 26.49
CA LYS A 22 5.22 19.15 27.86
C LYS A 22 3.77 18.93 28.29
N LYS A 23 2.88 19.88 27.97
CA LYS A 23 1.46 19.82 28.35
C LYS A 23 0.73 18.70 27.59
N ARG A 24 1.07 18.49 26.32
CA ARG A 24 0.56 17.40 25.46
C ARG A 24 1.00 16.01 25.93
N LYS A 25 2.29 15.85 26.27
CA LYS A 25 2.83 14.62 26.85
C LYS A 25 2.16 14.22 28.18
N LYS A 26 1.71 15.21 28.95
CA LYS A 26 0.98 15.03 30.22
C LYS A 26 -0.50 14.62 30.03
N GLN A 27 -1.04 14.80 28.83
CA GLN A 27 -2.44 14.48 28.47
C GLN A 27 -2.58 13.14 27.74
N GLY A 28 -1.51 12.36 27.57
CA GLY A 28 -1.57 11.07 26.88
C GLY A 28 -1.87 11.17 25.37
N VAL A 29 -1.88 12.39 24.83
CA VAL A 29 -1.99 12.65 23.39
C VAL A 29 -0.56 12.81 22.87
N GLU A 30 0.11 11.70 22.60
CA GLU A 30 1.20 11.73 21.63
C GLU A 30 0.55 12.04 20.28
N GLU A 31 0.59 13.30 19.87
CA GLU A 31 0.46 13.62 18.45
C GLU A 31 1.51 12.79 17.73
N ALA A 32 1.07 11.86 16.88
CA ALA A 32 1.96 11.17 15.97
C ALA A 32 2.72 12.26 15.21
N VAL A 33 4.01 12.39 15.50
CA VAL A 33 4.89 13.27 14.72
C VAL A 33 4.77 12.80 13.29
N GLU A 34 4.30 13.67 12.39
CA GLU A 34 4.18 13.29 10.98
C GLU A 34 5.52 12.71 10.52
N PRO A 35 5.54 11.46 10.05
CA PRO A 35 6.77 10.86 9.58
C PRO A 35 7.29 11.72 8.44
N ALA A 36 8.49 12.27 8.62
CA ALA A 36 9.14 13.02 7.56
C ALA A 36 9.64 12.03 6.50
N ILE A 37 8.82 11.73 5.49
CA ILE A 37 9.34 11.22 4.23
C ILE A 37 9.88 12.43 3.46
N SER A 38 11.21 12.49 3.32
CA SER A 38 11.90 13.62 2.70
C SER A 38 11.70 13.70 1.17
N ASN A 39 11.22 12.61 0.58
CA ASN A 39 10.99 12.46 -0.85
C ASN A 39 9.51 12.16 -1.14
N GLN A 40 9.05 12.52 -2.34
CA GLN A 40 7.71 12.19 -2.83
C GLN A 40 7.41 10.68 -2.77
N TYR A 41 8.44 9.86 -2.99
CA TYR A 41 8.41 8.41 -2.94
C TYR A 41 9.56 7.89 -2.06
N SER A 42 9.26 6.94 -1.19
CA SER A 42 10.27 6.29 -0.33
C SER A 42 9.83 4.88 0.03
N PHE A 43 10.78 4.01 0.38
CA PHE A 43 10.43 2.75 1.01
C PHE A 43 9.98 2.98 2.46
N LEU A 44 9.07 2.15 2.95
CA LEU A 44 8.80 2.05 4.38
C LEU A 44 10.03 1.43 5.06
N GLU A 45 10.81 2.23 5.76
CA GLU A 45 12.06 1.78 6.39
C GLU A 45 12.36 2.52 7.71
N GLY A 46 13.44 2.11 8.38
CA GLY A 46 13.92 2.73 9.62
C GLY A 46 12.91 2.72 10.76
N SER A 47 12.94 3.77 11.60
CA SER A 47 12.06 3.89 12.77
C SER A 47 10.58 3.99 12.41
N LEU A 48 10.23 4.48 11.21
CA LEU A 48 8.84 4.51 10.75
C LEU A 48 8.34 3.08 10.49
N ALA A 49 9.15 2.24 9.86
CA ALA A 49 8.80 0.85 9.64
C ALA A 49 8.57 0.09 10.96
N GLU A 50 9.39 0.37 11.99
CA GLU A 50 9.22 -0.21 13.33
C GLU A 50 7.89 0.23 13.95
N GLN A 51 7.59 1.54 13.95
CA GLN A 51 6.33 2.07 14.50
C GLN A 51 5.09 1.49 13.81
N VAL A 52 5.13 1.42 12.47
CA VAL A 52 4.05 0.81 11.68
C VAL A 52 3.90 -0.67 12.03
N HIS A 53 5.01 -1.41 12.10
CA HIS A 53 4.98 -2.83 12.41
C HIS A 53 4.48 -3.11 13.84
N GLU A 54 4.85 -2.30 14.83
CA GLU A 54 4.34 -2.37 16.20
C GLU A 54 2.83 -2.10 16.25
N TYR A 55 2.35 -1.09 15.53
CA TYR A 55 0.93 -0.82 15.40
C TYR A 55 0.20 -2.02 14.79
N ILE A 56 0.72 -2.59 13.71
CA ILE A 56 0.10 -3.75 13.04
C ILE A 56 0.08 -4.94 13.98
N THR A 57 1.16 -5.20 14.70
CA THR A 57 1.24 -6.30 15.68
C THR A 57 0.21 -6.18 16.80
N ARG A 58 -0.06 -4.94 17.24
CA ARG A 58 -1.03 -4.67 18.30
C ARG A 58 -2.47 -4.76 17.84
N ASN A 59 -2.77 -4.22 16.65
CA ASN A 59 -4.16 -4.06 16.16
C ASN A 59 -4.60 -5.23 15.27
N TYR A 60 -3.66 -5.93 14.64
CA TYR A 60 -3.88 -7.07 13.76
C TYR A 60 -3.01 -8.28 14.18
N PRO A 61 -3.13 -8.79 15.42
CA PRO A 61 -2.24 -9.84 15.93
C PRO A 61 -2.32 -11.16 15.14
N ASP A 62 -3.48 -11.44 14.52
CA ASP A 62 -3.70 -12.65 13.72
C ASP A 62 -3.38 -12.44 12.23
N LEU A 63 -2.73 -11.33 11.86
CA LEU A 63 -2.49 -10.97 10.47
C LEU A 63 -1.62 -12.06 9.80
N PRO A 64 -2.02 -12.57 8.62
CA PRO A 64 -1.30 -13.67 7.98
C PRO A 64 0.18 -13.36 7.77
N LYS A 65 1.03 -14.31 8.21
CA LYS A 65 2.50 -14.24 8.09
C LYS A 65 3.16 -13.05 8.78
N LEU A 66 2.48 -12.36 9.70
CA LEU A 66 3.02 -11.21 10.41
C LEU A 66 4.37 -11.49 11.10
N SER A 67 4.50 -12.64 11.77
CA SER A 67 5.74 -13.03 12.45
C SER A 67 6.92 -13.28 11.50
N SER A 68 6.66 -13.41 10.20
CA SER A 68 7.67 -13.58 9.15
C SER A 68 8.02 -12.26 8.46
N ILE A 69 7.31 -11.17 8.73
CA ILE A 69 7.56 -9.86 8.15
C ILE A 69 8.50 -9.11 9.09
N GLN A 70 9.64 -8.65 8.57
CA GLN A 70 10.53 -7.76 9.31
C GLN A 70 10.11 -6.31 9.06
N PRO A 71 10.25 -5.39 10.02
CA PRO A 71 10.04 -3.96 9.76
C PRO A 71 10.82 -3.50 8.50
N GLY A 72 10.08 -3.03 7.50
CA GLY A 72 10.62 -2.55 6.23
C GLY A 72 11.02 -3.62 5.22
N LYS A 73 10.78 -4.90 5.51
CA LYS A 73 10.99 -6.01 4.58
C LYS A 73 9.85 -7.01 4.62
N GLY A 74 9.39 -7.42 3.45
CA GLY A 74 8.20 -8.25 3.30
C GLY A 74 6.98 -7.39 2.98
N SER A 75 6.15 -7.95 2.12
CA SER A 75 4.91 -7.34 1.67
C SER A 75 3.95 -8.46 1.29
N ASN A 76 2.70 -8.30 1.72
CA ASN A 76 1.56 -9.07 1.24
C ASN A 76 0.33 -8.16 1.26
N SER A 77 -0.75 -8.59 0.63
CA SER A 77 -1.96 -7.77 0.47
C SER A 77 -2.56 -7.33 1.80
N PHE A 78 -2.49 -8.17 2.84
CA PHE A 78 -2.97 -7.82 4.18
C PHE A 78 -2.07 -6.79 4.87
N TYR A 79 -0.76 -6.99 4.85
CA TYR A 79 0.19 -6.11 5.51
C TYR A 79 0.18 -4.71 4.90
N VAL A 80 0.21 -4.60 3.56
CA VAL A 80 0.12 -3.31 2.88
C VAL A 80 -1.20 -2.60 3.19
N THR A 81 -2.32 -3.32 3.26
CA THR A 81 -3.60 -2.73 3.68
C THR A 81 -3.52 -2.20 5.11
N ALA A 82 -2.93 -2.96 6.04
CA ALA A 82 -2.76 -2.56 7.43
C ALA A 82 -1.78 -1.37 7.62
N VAL A 83 -0.79 -1.23 6.74
CA VAL A 83 0.08 -0.03 6.68
C VAL A 83 -0.76 1.22 6.39
N ASN A 84 -1.73 1.16 5.47
CA ASN A 84 -2.62 2.29 5.21
C ASN A 84 -3.58 2.54 6.38
N ASP A 85 -4.04 1.50 7.08
CA ASP A 85 -4.83 1.64 8.31
C ASP A 85 -4.06 2.43 9.38
N TYR A 86 -2.76 2.19 9.55
CA TYR A 86 -1.90 2.98 10.44
C TYR A 86 -1.92 4.47 10.09
N PHE A 87 -1.67 4.83 8.83
CA PHE A 87 -1.62 6.24 8.45
C PHE A 87 -2.99 6.92 8.62
N ARG A 88 -4.09 6.25 8.25
CA ARG A 88 -5.45 6.75 8.45
C ARG A 88 -5.78 6.94 9.94
N ALA A 89 -5.47 5.97 10.79
CA ALA A 89 -5.72 6.03 12.23
C ALA A 89 -4.98 7.18 12.93
N ASN A 90 -3.82 7.58 12.38
CA ASN A 90 -3.01 8.69 12.90
C ASN A 90 -3.24 10.01 12.15
N ASN A 91 -4.22 10.06 11.23
CA ASN A 91 -4.49 11.22 10.36
C ASN A 91 -3.25 11.74 9.59
N ILE A 92 -2.32 10.84 9.27
CA ILE A 92 -1.12 11.15 8.49
C ILE A 92 -1.50 11.06 7.01
N LYS A 93 -1.14 12.08 6.21
CA LYS A 93 -1.47 12.15 4.78
C LYS A 93 -0.51 11.37 3.87
N ILE A 94 0.11 10.32 4.40
CA ILE A 94 0.95 9.36 3.68
C ILE A 94 0.11 8.13 3.36
N ARG A 95 0.36 7.51 2.21
CA ARG A 95 -0.25 6.23 1.85
C ARG A 95 0.74 5.37 1.06
N THR A 96 0.39 4.11 0.88
CA THR A 96 1.13 3.23 -0.03
C THR A 96 0.86 3.59 -1.49
N ALA A 97 1.83 3.32 -2.36
CA ALA A 97 1.75 3.62 -3.79
C ALA A 97 0.71 2.75 -4.52
N SER A 98 -0.03 3.35 -5.45
CA SER A 98 -0.84 2.63 -6.43
C SER A 98 0.03 2.04 -7.54
N GLN A 99 -0.54 1.17 -8.36
CA GLN A 99 0.14 0.66 -9.55
C GLN A 99 0.62 1.79 -10.47
N SER A 100 -0.25 2.76 -10.81
CA SER A 100 0.12 3.91 -11.65
C SER A 100 1.30 4.73 -11.10
N GLU A 101 1.40 4.87 -9.79
CA GLU A 101 2.51 5.60 -9.17
C GLU A 101 3.80 4.81 -9.22
N LEU A 102 3.76 3.49 -9.05
CA LEU A 102 4.93 2.65 -9.26
C LEU A 102 5.43 2.73 -10.71
N GLU A 103 4.52 2.74 -11.68
CA GLU A 103 4.89 2.95 -13.09
C GLU A 103 5.50 4.33 -13.33
N HIS A 104 4.97 5.37 -12.70
CA HIS A 104 5.55 6.71 -12.74
C HIS A 104 6.97 6.74 -12.15
N ILE A 105 7.19 6.07 -11.01
CA ILE A 105 8.50 5.93 -10.37
C ILE A 105 9.50 5.27 -11.33
N ILE A 106 9.10 4.19 -12.01
CA ILE A 106 9.95 3.47 -12.97
C ILE A 106 10.32 4.36 -14.14
N LYS A 107 9.31 4.98 -14.77
CA LYS A 107 9.49 5.82 -15.96
C LYS A 107 10.43 7.00 -15.72
N ASN A 108 10.43 7.53 -14.51
CA ASN A 108 11.22 8.70 -14.13
C ASN A 108 12.43 8.36 -13.25
N ASN A 109 12.70 7.06 -13.00
CA ASN A 109 13.80 6.58 -12.16
C ASN A 109 13.88 7.28 -10.78
N LEU A 110 12.72 7.47 -10.13
CA LEU A 110 12.61 8.23 -8.87
C LEU A 110 12.99 7.40 -7.63
N LEU A 111 12.86 6.08 -7.73
CA LEU A 111 13.21 5.12 -6.68
C LEU A 111 13.61 3.81 -7.36
N LYS A 112 14.68 3.18 -6.87
CA LYS A 112 15.18 1.92 -7.45
C LYS A 112 14.32 0.75 -6.98
N LEU A 113 13.30 0.40 -7.78
CA LEU A 113 12.39 -0.71 -7.47
C LEU A 113 12.95 -2.10 -7.86
N THR A 114 13.84 -2.17 -8.86
CA THR A 114 14.42 -3.45 -9.32
C THR A 114 15.09 -4.23 -8.19
N GLY A 115 14.81 -5.54 -8.11
CA GLY A 115 15.30 -6.43 -7.05
C GLY A 115 14.32 -6.61 -5.88
N HIS A 116 13.18 -5.92 -5.90
CA HIS A 116 12.11 -6.03 -4.91
C HIS A 116 10.80 -6.43 -5.56
N TYR A 117 9.83 -6.86 -4.76
CA TYR A 117 8.47 -6.99 -5.24
C TYR A 117 7.54 -6.10 -4.41
N GLU A 118 6.47 -5.59 -5.02
CA GLU A 118 5.56 -4.64 -4.40
C GLU A 118 4.11 -5.05 -4.63
N ASP A 119 3.33 -5.24 -3.56
CA ASP A 119 1.89 -5.46 -3.67
C ASP A 119 1.17 -4.13 -3.91
N THR A 120 0.39 -4.05 -4.98
CA THR A 120 -0.28 -2.81 -5.37
C THR A 120 -1.79 -2.90 -5.33
N GLY A 121 -2.35 -4.10 -5.50
CA GLY A 121 -3.80 -4.27 -5.60
C GLY A 121 -4.26 -5.70 -5.37
N LEU A 122 -5.58 -5.84 -5.43
CA LEU A 122 -6.28 -7.10 -5.59
C LEU A 122 -6.92 -7.14 -6.98
N VAL A 123 -7.03 -8.32 -7.57
CA VAL A 123 -7.77 -8.54 -8.82
C VAL A 123 -8.92 -9.49 -8.56
N LEU A 124 -10.14 -8.95 -8.64
CA LEU A 124 -11.38 -9.71 -8.53
C LEU A 124 -11.89 -10.07 -9.93
N ARG A 125 -11.91 -11.37 -10.25
CA ARG A 125 -12.33 -11.88 -11.57
C ARG A 125 -13.66 -12.63 -11.52
N SER A 126 -13.97 -13.24 -10.39
CA SER A 126 -15.28 -13.82 -10.09
C SER A 126 -15.41 -14.01 -8.58
N THR A 127 -16.55 -14.53 -8.13
CA THR A 127 -16.79 -14.90 -6.73
C THR A 127 -16.39 -16.35 -6.41
N GLY A 128 -15.72 -17.04 -7.34
CA GLY A 128 -15.26 -18.42 -7.18
C GLY A 128 -13.85 -18.54 -6.60
N ASN A 129 -13.23 -19.69 -6.77
CA ASN A 129 -11.83 -19.91 -6.39
C ASN A 129 -10.84 -19.28 -7.41
N PRO A 130 -9.62 -18.93 -6.97
CA PRO A 130 -9.14 -18.98 -5.58
C PRO A 130 -9.73 -17.88 -4.69
N ASN A 131 -9.61 -18.06 -3.37
CA ASN A 131 -10.07 -17.13 -2.33
C ASN A 131 -11.58 -16.82 -2.38
N GLU A 132 -12.40 -17.83 -2.66
CA GLU A 132 -13.86 -17.71 -2.81
C GLU A 132 -14.54 -16.88 -1.71
N TYR A 133 -14.16 -17.10 -0.45
CA TYR A 133 -14.73 -16.35 0.68
C TYR A 133 -14.48 -14.84 0.55
N LEU A 134 -13.22 -14.45 0.35
CA LEU A 134 -12.83 -13.05 0.22
C LEU A 134 -13.35 -12.43 -1.07
N ALA A 135 -13.38 -13.21 -2.15
CA ALA A 135 -13.95 -12.81 -3.43
C ALA A 135 -15.45 -12.47 -3.30
N LYS A 136 -16.23 -13.33 -2.64
CA LYS A 136 -17.64 -13.07 -2.31
C LYS A 136 -17.81 -11.88 -1.38
N HIS A 137 -16.97 -11.79 -0.34
CA HIS A 137 -17.03 -10.68 0.62
C HIS A 137 -16.80 -9.32 -0.06
N LEU A 138 -15.82 -9.21 -0.96
CA LEU A 138 -15.58 -8.01 -1.74
C LEU A 138 -16.69 -7.76 -2.77
N ALA A 139 -17.11 -8.78 -3.51
CA ALA A 139 -18.17 -8.65 -4.51
C ALA A 139 -19.49 -8.17 -3.90
N ASN A 140 -19.84 -8.59 -2.67
CA ASN A 140 -21.06 -8.16 -1.98
C ASN A 140 -21.05 -6.69 -1.56
N GLN A 141 -19.88 -6.05 -1.49
CA GLN A 141 -19.75 -4.61 -1.25
C GLN A 141 -19.90 -3.80 -2.55
N LEU A 142 -20.01 -4.49 -3.69
CA LEU A 142 -19.90 -3.95 -5.04
C LEU A 142 -21.09 -4.42 -5.90
N ASN A 143 -21.20 -3.82 -7.08
CA ASN A 143 -21.89 -4.45 -8.22
C ASN A 143 -20.88 -4.53 -9.37
N PRO A 144 -19.92 -5.47 -9.30
CA PRO A 144 -18.69 -5.37 -10.07
C PRO A 144 -18.89 -5.82 -11.53
N SER A 145 -18.20 -5.11 -12.44
CA SER A 145 -17.88 -5.63 -13.77
C SER A 145 -16.47 -6.21 -13.73
N TYR A 146 -16.36 -7.51 -14.01
CA TYR A 146 -15.09 -8.24 -13.93
C TYR A 146 -14.30 -8.19 -15.25
N PRO A 147 -12.96 -8.27 -15.19
CA PRO A 147 -12.12 -8.25 -13.99
C PRO A 147 -11.95 -6.83 -13.44
N LEU A 148 -11.85 -6.75 -12.12
CA LEU A 148 -11.76 -5.49 -11.38
C LEU A 148 -10.46 -5.46 -10.57
N MET A 149 -9.63 -4.44 -10.79
CA MET A 149 -8.51 -4.12 -9.91
C MET A 149 -8.99 -3.20 -8.80
N ILE A 150 -8.57 -3.50 -7.57
CA ILE A 150 -8.81 -2.67 -6.39
C ILE A 150 -7.45 -2.36 -5.75
N PRO A 151 -6.96 -1.10 -5.80
CA PRO A 151 -5.72 -0.71 -5.15
C PRO A 151 -5.76 -0.94 -3.62
N LEU A 152 -4.67 -1.43 -3.04
CA LEU A 152 -4.63 -1.75 -1.61
C LEU A 152 -4.74 -0.50 -0.72
N ASN A 153 -4.28 0.66 -1.20
CA ASN A 153 -4.40 1.91 -0.48
C ASN A 153 -5.85 2.42 -0.33
N GLY A 154 -6.78 1.89 -1.12
CA GLY A 154 -8.21 2.15 -0.99
C GLY A 154 -8.93 1.20 -0.03
N LEU A 155 -8.26 0.20 0.52
CA LEU A 155 -8.86 -0.83 1.37
C LEU A 155 -8.53 -0.63 2.85
N THR A 156 -9.36 -1.20 3.71
CA THR A 156 -9.10 -1.41 5.14
C THR A 156 -9.28 -2.88 5.50
N LEU A 157 -8.70 -3.33 6.61
CA LEU A 157 -8.94 -4.67 7.15
C LEU A 157 -9.98 -4.62 8.28
N ILE A 158 -10.96 -5.52 8.19
CA ILE A 158 -11.90 -5.79 9.27
C ILE A 158 -11.68 -7.18 9.86
N LYS A 159 -11.84 -7.32 11.17
CA LYS A 159 -11.81 -8.63 11.82
C LYS A 159 -12.99 -9.46 11.34
N ASP A 160 -12.70 -10.65 10.83
CA ASP A 160 -13.70 -11.58 10.32
C ASP A 160 -13.29 -13.02 10.63
N ASN A 161 -13.85 -13.56 11.70
CA ASN A 161 -13.50 -14.90 12.18
C ASN A 161 -13.88 -16.02 11.20
N ARG A 162 -14.75 -15.73 10.22
CA ARG A 162 -15.17 -16.66 9.17
C ARG A 162 -14.21 -16.65 7.97
N SER A 163 -13.43 -15.57 7.81
CA SER A 163 -12.37 -15.52 6.80
C SER A 163 -11.28 -16.55 7.12
N PRO A 164 -10.72 -17.23 6.11
CA PRO A 164 -9.55 -18.09 6.27
C PRO A 164 -8.36 -17.39 6.94
N HIS A 165 -8.30 -16.07 6.83
CA HIS A 165 -7.21 -15.23 7.32
C HIS A 165 -7.55 -14.43 8.58
N LYS A 166 -8.72 -14.67 9.21
CA LYS A 166 -9.25 -13.89 10.36
C LYS A 166 -9.51 -12.40 10.08
N TYR A 167 -9.20 -11.95 8.88
CA TYR A 167 -9.48 -10.62 8.36
C TYR A 167 -10.10 -10.69 6.97
N SER A 168 -10.94 -9.72 6.67
CA SER A 168 -11.52 -9.49 5.35
C SER A 168 -11.21 -8.08 4.89
N PHE A 169 -11.11 -7.90 3.57
CA PHE A 169 -10.93 -6.58 2.96
C PHE A 169 -12.26 -5.85 2.91
N GLN A 170 -12.25 -4.58 3.30
CA GLN A 170 -13.39 -3.67 3.23
C GLN A 170 -13.03 -2.42 2.43
N LEU A 171 -13.96 -1.96 1.61
CA LEU A 171 -13.84 -0.73 0.84
C LEU A 171 -13.89 0.48 1.78
N THR A 172 -13.05 1.47 1.52
CA THR A 172 -13.14 2.79 2.13
C THR A 172 -13.80 3.80 1.17
N ASN A 173 -14.06 5.01 1.66
CA ASN A 173 -14.48 6.14 0.82
C ASN A 173 -13.39 6.61 -0.16
N GLU A 174 -12.15 6.14 -0.01
CA GLU A 174 -11.02 6.44 -0.90
C GLU A 174 -10.81 5.35 -1.97
N THR A 175 -11.62 4.28 -1.94
CA THR A 175 -11.48 3.16 -2.88
C THR A 175 -11.72 3.62 -4.32
N LYS A 176 -10.72 3.41 -5.17
CA LYS A 176 -10.87 3.45 -6.63
C LYS A 176 -11.15 2.06 -7.17
N LEU A 177 -12.19 1.92 -7.99
CA LEU A 177 -12.53 0.67 -8.68
C LEU A 177 -12.09 0.78 -10.13
N ILE A 178 -11.17 -0.08 -10.55
CA ILE A 178 -10.55 0.01 -11.88
C ILE A 178 -10.97 -1.22 -12.69
N HIS A 179 -11.79 -1.01 -13.72
CA HIS A 179 -12.12 -2.08 -14.66
C HIS A 179 -10.87 -2.43 -15.48
N ALA A 180 -10.41 -3.68 -15.40
CA ALA A 180 -9.05 -4.05 -15.77
C ALA A 180 -8.99 -5.27 -16.71
N PRO A 181 -9.68 -5.25 -17.88
CA PRO A 181 -9.84 -6.41 -18.75
C PRO A 181 -8.51 -7.02 -19.22
N VAL A 182 -7.44 -6.22 -19.27
CA VAL A 182 -6.09 -6.69 -19.58
C VAL A 182 -5.58 -7.76 -18.60
N LEU A 183 -6.05 -7.76 -17.35
CA LEU A 183 -5.69 -8.76 -16.33
C LEU A 183 -6.37 -10.13 -16.53
N ASN A 184 -7.20 -10.26 -17.57
CA ASN A 184 -7.73 -11.52 -18.11
C ASN A 184 -7.08 -11.93 -19.44
N SER A 185 -5.99 -11.26 -19.85
CA SER A 185 -5.22 -11.66 -21.02
C SER A 185 -4.56 -13.03 -20.83
N LYS A 186 -4.02 -13.60 -21.91
CA LYS A 186 -3.19 -14.81 -21.82
C LYS A 186 -1.95 -14.51 -20.95
N PRO A 187 -1.44 -15.47 -20.16
CA PRO A 187 -0.19 -15.26 -19.43
C PRO A 187 0.98 -15.09 -20.38
N GLY A 188 2.01 -14.34 -19.96
CA GLY A 188 3.25 -14.18 -20.71
C GLY A 188 3.19 -13.10 -21.81
N GLN A 189 2.15 -12.27 -21.84
CA GLN A 189 2.08 -11.14 -22.78
C GLN A 189 3.13 -10.09 -22.43
N LYS A 190 3.62 -9.36 -23.42
CA LYS A 190 4.66 -8.33 -23.24
C LYS A 190 4.06 -6.93 -23.21
N PHE A 191 4.74 -6.05 -22.48
CA PHE A 191 4.43 -4.62 -22.42
C PHE A 191 5.67 -3.80 -22.01
N ASN A 192 5.60 -2.49 -22.21
CA ASN A 192 6.54 -1.51 -21.70
C ASN A 192 5.80 -0.24 -21.26
N GLU A 193 4.73 0.11 -21.98
CA GLU A 193 3.84 1.21 -21.65
C GLU A 193 2.64 0.73 -20.79
N THR A 194 2.07 1.66 -20.05
CA THR A 194 0.87 1.45 -19.22
C THR A 194 -0.17 2.54 -19.48
N ASP A 195 -1.42 2.26 -19.12
CA ASP A 195 -2.48 3.27 -19.07
C ASP A 195 -2.36 4.15 -17.81
N ASP A 196 -3.30 5.08 -17.64
CA ASP A 196 -3.34 6.02 -16.50
C ASP A 196 -3.53 5.33 -15.13
N ASN A 197 -3.99 4.07 -15.12
CA ASN A 197 -4.12 3.25 -13.92
C ASN A 197 -2.86 2.41 -13.64
N GLY A 198 -1.84 2.50 -14.50
CA GLY A 198 -0.63 1.69 -14.43
C GLY A 198 -0.85 0.26 -14.93
N LEU A 199 -1.95 -0.01 -15.66
CA LEU A 199 -2.19 -1.31 -16.25
C LEU A 199 -1.50 -1.45 -17.61
N PRO A 200 -1.03 -2.64 -18.00
CA PRO A 200 -0.26 -2.84 -19.23
C PRO A 200 -1.01 -2.43 -20.50
N LEU A 201 -0.33 -1.69 -21.37
CA LEU A 201 -0.70 -1.58 -22.79
C LEU A 201 0.07 -2.67 -23.54
N LEU A 202 -0.61 -3.77 -23.85
CA LEU A 202 0.02 -4.95 -24.43
C LEU A 202 0.60 -4.67 -25.82
N GLY A 203 1.78 -5.22 -26.09
CA GLY A 203 2.48 -5.05 -27.35
C GLY A 203 3.89 -5.65 -27.31
N ASN A 204 4.81 -5.06 -28.06
CA ASN A 204 6.22 -5.40 -27.94
C ASN A 204 6.79 -4.76 -26.67
N GLY A 205 7.59 -5.50 -25.91
CA GLY A 205 8.19 -4.98 -24.70
C GLY A 205 9.10 -5.99 -24.02
N THR A 206 9.84 -5.53 -23.01
CA THR A 206 10.73 -6.38 -22.22
C THR A 206 10.02 -6.94 -21.00
N ARG A 207 9.07 -6.20 -20.45
CA ARG A 207 8.29 -6.61 -19.27
C ARG A 207 7.18 -7.57 -19.63
N THR A 208 6.82 -8.43 -18.69
CA THR A 208 5.86 -9.52 -18.85
C THR A 208 4.65 -9.30 -17.96
N LEU A 209 3.45 -9.53 -18.50
CA LEU A 209 2.23 -9.66 -17.73
C LEU A 209 1.96 -11.14 -17.44
N TYR A 210 1.95 -11.50 -16.16
CA TYR A 210 1.54 -12.82 -15.67
C TYR A 210 0.11 -12.77 -15.13
N THR A 211 -0.81 -13.48 -15.78
CA THR A 211 -2.21 -13.63 -15.36
C THR A 211 -2.49 -15.09 -14.98
N GLY A 212 -3.48 -15.33 -14.11
CA GLY A 212 -3.90 -16.69 -13.77
C GLY A 212 -4.54 -17.40 -14.97
N SER A 213 -4.26 -18.70 -15.14
CA SER A 213 -4.82 -19.52 -16.22
C SER A 213 -6.35 -19.61 -16.16
N ASP A 214 -6.89 -19.70 -14.95
CA ASP A 214 -8.29 -20.02 -14.70
C ASP A 214 -9.17 -18.77 -14.70
N LYS A 215 -8.55 -17.58 -14.72
CA LYS A 215 -9.18 -16.25 -14.80
C LYS A 215 -10.39 -16.09 -13.85
N SER A 216 -10.26 -16.62 -12.64
CA SER A 216 -11.33 -16.70 -11.66
C SER A 216 -10.91 -16.18 -10.28
N GLY A 217 -11.89 -16.00 -9.41
CA GLY A 217 -11.71 -15.71 -7.99
C GLY A 217 -11.04 -14.37 -7.73
N LEU A 218 -10.30 -14.33 -6.62
CA LEU A 218 -9.56 -13.17 -6.16
C LEU A 218 -8.07 -13.51 -6.10
N SER A 219 -7.24 -12.69 -6.72
CA SER A 219 -5.78 -12.82 -6.68
C SER A 219 -5.14 -11.54 -6.21
N ARG A 220 -3.86 -11.65 -5.85
CA ARG A 220 -2.98 -10.52 -5.63
C ARG A 220 -2.67 -9.83 -6.97
N LEU A 221 -2.40 -8.52 -6.94
CA LEU A 221 -1.71 -7.78 -8.00
C LEU A 221 -0.41 -7.24 -7.41
N TYR A 222 0.71 -7.55 -8.07
CA TYR A 222 2.02 -7.11 -7.61
C TYR A 222 2.99 -6.97 -8.76
N MET A 223 4.01 -6.15 -8.55
CA MET A 223 5.17 -6.06 -9.41
C MET A 223 6.29 -6.92 -8.85
N ASP A 224 7.01 -7.65 -9.70
CA ASP A 224 8.11 -8.53 -9.28
C ASP A 224 9.49 -7.86 -9.37
N TRP A 225 10.55 -8.60 -9.04
CA TRP A 225 11.93 -8.09 -9.02
C TRP A 225 12.46 -7.65 -10.39
N ASN A 226 11.85 -8.09 -11.49
CA ASN A 226 12.14 -7.68 -12.86
C ASN A 226 11.20 -6.59 -13.36
N LEU A 227 10.37 -6.05 -12.47
CA LEU A 227 9.31 -5.09 -12.76
C LEU A 227 8.19 -5.69 -13.63
N ASP A 228 8.10 -7.02 -13.75
CA ASP A 228 6.98 -7.67 -14.43
C ASP A 228 5.71 -7.52 -13.58
N LEU A 229 4.55 -7.42 -14.23
CA LEU A 229 3.27 -7.29 -13.52
C LEU A 229 2.62 -8.65 -13.39
N SER A 230 2.28 -9.04 -12.16
CA SER A 230 1.76 -10.36 -11.84
C SER A 230 0.42 -10.28 -11.13
N SER A 231 -0.52 -11.08 -11.62
CA SER A 231 -1.89 -11.21 -11.10
C SER A 231 -2.37 -12.66 -11.09
N ASN A 232 -1.43 -13.60 -11.04
CA ASN A 232 -1.63 -15.04 -11.04
C ASN A 232 -1.44 -15.68 -9.65
N ASP A 233 -0.93 -14.93 -8.66
CA ASP A 233 -0.72 -15.45 -7.32
C ASP A 233 -2.01 -15.43 -6.51
N GLU A 234 -2.49 -16.63 -6.18
CA GLU A 234 -3.65 -16.85 -5.33
C GLU A 234 -3.37 -16.68 -3.84
N ASN A 235 -2.11 -16.73 -3.42
CA ASN A 235 -1.76 -16.65 -2.01
C ASN A 235 -1.64 -15.19 -1.56
N LEU A 236 -2.77 -14.59 -1.18
CA LEU A 236 -2.87 -13.21 -0.70
C LEU A 236 -2.03 -12.93 0.56
N ALA A 237 -1.69 -13.98 1.32
CA ALA A 237 -0.89 -13.91 2.54
C ALA A 237 0.61 -14.13 2.31
N SER A 238 1.01 -14.51 1.09
CA SER A 238 2.40 -14.82 0.77
C SER A 238 3.28 -13.59 0.97
N SER A 239 4.33 -13.72 1.78
CA SER A 239 5.34 -12.70 2.00
C SER A 239 6.72 -13.34 1.98
N PHE A 240 7.66 -12.72 1.26
CA PHE A 240 9.08 -13.06 1.25
C PHE A 240 9.92 -11.82 1.59
N ASP A 241 11.13 -12.02 2.09
CA ASP A 241 12.02 -10.94 2.59
C ASP A 241 12.41 -9.90 1.53
N ASN A 242 12.22 -10.20 0.25
CA ASN A 242 12.48 -9.28 -0.86
C ASN A 242 11.34 -8.27 -1.09
N GLY A 243 10.19 -8.43 -0.44
CA GLY A 243 9.06 -7.52 -0.56
C GLY A 243 9.35 -6.16 0.03
N ARG A 244 8.87 -5.10 -0.61
CA ARG A 244 8.96 -3.72 -0.09
C ARG A 244 7.61 -3.04 -0.18
N VAL A 245 7.42 -2.06 0.69
CA VAL A 245 6.25 -1.18 0.68
C VAL A 245 6.73 0.21 0.29
N VAL A 246 6.20 0.76 -0.79
CA VAL A 246 6.50 2.13 -1.24
C VAL A 246 5.45 3.07 -0.67
N LEU A 247 5.92 4.13 -0.03
CA LEU A 247 5.13 5.23 0.52
C LEU A 247 5.11 6.40 -0.45
N VAL A 248 3.98 7.11 -0.47
CA VAL A 248 3.74 8.32 -1.26
C VAL A 248 3.36 9.46 -0.33
N SER A 249 4.04 10.60 -0.48
CA SER A 249 3.73 11.82 0.25
C SER A 249 2.51 12.55 -0.33
N PRO A 250 1.90 13.49 0.41
CA PRO A 250 0.83 14.34 -0.13
C PRO A 250 1.19 15.03 -1.45
N GLU A 251 2.46 15.43 -1.61
CA GLU A 251 2.98 16.07 -2.81
C GLU A 251 3.12 15.09 -3.98
N GLY A 252 3.56 13.86 -3.71
CA GLY A 252 3.66 12.80 -4.71
C GLY A 252 2.30 12.31 -5.23
N ALA A 253 1.23 12.53 -4.46
CA ALA A 253 -0.13 12.12 -4.81
C ALA A 253 -0.86 13.08 -5.77
N ARG A 254 -0.24 14.19 -6.19
CA ARG A 254 -0.86 15.24 -7.05
C ARG A 254 -0.63 15.05 -8.56
N LEU A 255 -0.11 13.90 -8.97
CA LEU A 255 0.12 13.58 -10.39
C LEU A 255 -1.18 13.42 -11.19
#